data_AF-A0A2G6HRE9-F1
#
_entry.id   AF-A0A2G6HRE9-F1
#
_cell.length_a   1.000
_cell.length_b   1.000
_cell.length_c   1.000
_cell.angle_alpha   90.00
_cell.angle_beta   90.00
_cell.angle_gamma   90.00
#
_symmetry.space_group_name_H-M   'P 1'
#
loop_
_entity.id
_entity.type
_entity.pdbx_description
1 polymer ?
#
loop_
_entity_poly.entity_id
_entity_poly.type
_entity_poly.pdbx_seq_one_letter_code
_entity_poly.pdbx_strand_id
1 'polypeptide(L)'
;MVEKSYQQDTEIVSLRLELKAKLGCLKVSSKIVFFEIGVLGSSYKAPTMLTKVPAGEHELKIRYKEVEFSHRVKVKGNQTVEYLLTREIVQAEKKRIQVENDHLAFELAQKAETEEALRKYIASYELHQAEAKKQLAELELQAKRE
;
A
#
# COMPACT_ATOMS: atom_id res chain seq x y z
N MET A 1 -29.04 -45.04 -30.14
CA MET A 1 -28.92 -43.73 -29.45
C MET A 1 -28.14 -43.94 -28.17
N VAL A 2 -27.46 -42.90 -27.67
CA VAL A 2 -26.71 -42.83 -26.40
C VAL A 2 -25.24 -43.24 -26.50
N GLU A 3 -24.37 -42.26 -26.79
CA GLU A 3 -22.95 -42.26 -26.36
C GLU A 3 -22.27 -40.90 -26.66
N LYS A 4 -22.91 -39.78 -26.29
CA LYS A 4 -22.29 -38.45 -26.43
C LYS A 4 -22.28 -37.59 -25.15
N SER A 5 -22.94 -38.03 -24.07
CA SER A 5 -23.05 -37.23 -22.83
C SER A 5 -21.89 -37.40 -21.86
N TYR A 6 -21.34 -38.62 -21.73
CA TYR A 6 -20.34 -38.94 -20.69
C TYR A 6 -18.99 -38.20 -20.85
N GLN A 7 -18.55 -37.92 -22.09
CA GLN A 7 -17.30 -37.19 -22.32
C GLN A 7 -17.43 -35.70 -21.96
N GLN A 8 -18.56 -35.07 -22.29
CA GLN A 8 -18.83 -33.69 -21.91
C GLN A 8 -18.89 -33.52 -20.40
N ASP A 9 -19.54 -34.44 -19.68
CA ASP A 9 -19.62 -34.38 -18.22
C ASP A 9 -18.23 -34.51 -17.56
N THR A 10 -17.37 -35.38 -18.10
CA THR A 10 -16.00 -35.57 -17.61
C THR A 10 -15.09 -34.36 -17.89
N GLU A 11 -15.20 -33.76 -19.07
CA GLU A 11 -14.49 -32.52 -19.43
C GLU A 11 -14.95 -31.34 -18.56
N ILE A 12 -16.26 -31.18 -18.32
CA ILE A 12 -16.80 -30.12 -17.46
C ILE A 12 -16.33 -30.27 -16.01
N VAL A 13 -16.31 -31.50 -15.48
CA VAL A 13 -15.80 -31.77 -14.13
C VAL A 13 -14.30 -31.46 -14.04
N SER A 14 -13.52 -31.85 -15.04
CA SER A 14 -12.07 -31.59 -15.10
C SER A 14 -11.77 -30.08 -15.15
N LEU A 15 -12.48 -29.34 -16.01
CA LEU A 15 -12.39 -27.87 -16.09
C LEU A 15 -12.78 -27.18 -14.78
N ARG A 16 -13.82 -27.67 -14.09
CA ARG A 16 -14.22 -27.16 -12.77
C ARG A 16 -13.16 -27.39 -11.71
N LEU A 17 -12.49 -28.55 -11.73
CA LEU A 17 -11.39 -28.86 -10.82
C LEU A 17 -10.15 -27.99 -11.08
N GLU A 18 -9.81 -27.76 -12.35
CA GLU A 18 -8.74 -26.83 -12.73
C GLU A 18 -9.03 -25.39 -12.31
N LEU A 19 -10.26 -24.92 -12.51
CA LEU A 19 -10.67 -23.58 -12.08
C LEU A 19 -10.60 -23.44 -10.55
N LYS A 20 -10.99 -24.47 -9.79
CA LYS A 20 -10.84 -24.49 -8.32
C LYS A 20 -9.37 -24.45 -7.89
N ALA A 21 -8.47 -25.11 -8.61
CA ALA A 21 -7.05 -25.06 -8.33
C ALA A 21 -6.43 -23.67 -8.58
N LYS A 22 -7.02 -22.89 -9.49
CA LYS A 22 -6.49 -21.58 -9.94
C LYS A 22 -7.15 -20.37 -9.29
N LEU A 23 -8.31 -20.51 -8.63
CA LEU A 23 -9.05 -19.40 -8.03
C LEU A 23 -9.26 -19.59 -6.52
N GLY A 24 -9.05 -18.53 -5.75
CA GLY A 24 -9.34 -18.46 -4.32
C GLY A 24 -10.28 -17.31 -3.98
N CYS A 25 -10.56 -17.18 -2.68
CA CYS A 25 -11.33 -16.10 -2.12
C CYS A 25 -10.42 -15.18 -1.27
N LEU A 26 -10.64 -13.87 -1.36
CA LEU A 26 -10.02 -12.89 -0.48
C LEU A 26 -11.12 -12.19 0.32
N LYS A 27 -11.14 -12.45 1.63
CA LYS A 27 -11.98 -11.75 2.59
C LYS A 27 -11.21 -10.52 3.08
N VAL A 28 -11.77 -9.34 2.88
CA VAL A 28 -11.21 -8.11 3.41
C VAL A 28 -12.10 -7.61 4.54
N SER A 29 -11.53 -7.58 5.73
CA SER A 29 -12.20 -7.22 6.98
C SER A 29 -11.55 -5.98 7.59
N SER A 30 -12.27 -5.30 8.48
CA SER A 30 -11.76 -4.14 9.22
C SER A 30 -12.08 -4.27 10.70
N LYS A 31 -11.12 -3.95 11.57
CA LYS A 31 -11.37 -3.69 13.01
C LYS A 31 -11.65 -2.22 13.32
N ILE A 32 -11.53 -1.33 12.32
CA ILE A 32 -11.68 0.11 12.52
C ILE A 32 -13.03 0.57 11.97
N VAL A 33 -13.13 0.72 10.65
CA VAL A 33 -14.32 1.16 9.89
C VAL A 33 -14.17 0.78 8.41
N PHE A 34 -15.08 1.23 7.56
CA PHE A 34 -14.97 1.10 6.10
C PHE A 34 -13.71 1.79 5.54
N PHE A 35 -13.15 1.19 4.50
CA PHE A 35 -12.00 1.72 3.75
C PHE A 35 -12.08 1.26 2.29
N GLU A 36 -11.25 1.83 1.41
CA GLU A 36 -11.18 1.44 0.00
C GLU A 36 -9.98 0.50 -0.23
N ILE A 37 -10.18 -0.51 -1.07
CA ILE A 37 -9.13 -1.40 -1.55
C ILE A 37 -9.09 -1.41 -3.07
N GLY A 38 -7.91 -1.34 -3.64
CA GLY A 38 -7.63 -1.61 -5.04
C GLY A 38 -6.93 -2.96 -5.17
N VAL A 39 -7.48 -3.86 -5.97
CA VAL A 39 -6.88 -5.17 -6.27
C VAL A 39 -7.31 -5.62 -7.66
N LEU A 40 -6.39 -6.21 -8.43
CA LEU A 40 -6.63 -6.63 -9.83
C LEU A 40 -7.19 -5.50 -10.73
N GLY A 41 -6.70 -4.27 -10.54
CA GLY A 41 -7.16 -3.11 -11.30
C GLY A 41 -8.59 -2.64 -10.99
N SER A 42 -9.26 -3.25 -10.02
CA SER A 42 -10.61 -2.87 -9.56
C SER A 42 -10.57 -2.30 -8.15
N SER A 43 -11.48 -1.39 -7.83
CA SER A 43 -11.60 -0.81 -6.50
C SER A 43 -12.89 -1.28 -5.80
N TYR A 44 -12.79 -1.56 -4.50
CA TYR A 44 -13.88 -2.07 -3.68
C TYR A 44 -13.94 -1.35 -2.34
N LYS A 45 -15.14 -1.25 -1.78
CA LYS A 45 -15.34 -0.78 -0.40
C LYS A 45 -15.28 -1.98 0.55
N ALA A 46 -14.36 -1.97 1.50
CA ALA A 46 -14.23 -2.97 2.56
C ALA A 46 -15.10 -2.60 3.77
N PRO A 47 -15.64 -3.58 4.53
CA PRO A 47 -15.41 -5.02 4.41
C PRO A 47 -16.13 -5.65 3.21
N THR A 48 -15.46 -6.59 2.55
CA THR A 48 -15.97 -7.26 1.34
C THR A 48 -15.35 -8.65 1.16
N MET A 49 -15.98 -9.48 0.32
CA MET A 49 -15.50 -10.81 -0.04
C MET A 49 -15.32 -10.89 -1.56
N LEU A 50 -14.10 -11.11 -2.02
CA LEU A 50 -13.78 -11.32 -3.44
C LEU A 50 -13.65 -12.81 -3.69
N THR A 51 -14.53 -13.40 -4.52
CA THR A 51 -14.68 -14.86 -4.63
C THR A 51 -13.96 -15.50 -5.83
N LYS A 52 -13.43 -14.69 -6.74
CA LYS A 52 -12.77 -15.16 -7.98
C LYS A 52 -11.38 -14.54 -8.13
N VAL A 53 -10.59 -14.57 -7.06
CA VAL A 53 -9.24 -14.00 -7.07
C VAL A 53 -8.26 -15.07 -7.57
N PRO A 54 -7.44 -14.82 -8.60
CA PRO A 54 -6.44 -15.78 -9.06
C PRO A 54 -5.51 -16.19 -7.92
N ALA A 55 -5.11 -17.45 -7.87
CA ALA A 55 -4.08 -17.88 -6.93
C ALA A 55 -2.75 -17.18 -7.26
N GLY A 56 -2.07 -16.64 -6.25
CA GLY A 56 -0.85 -15.85 -6.44
C GLY A 56 -0.70 -14.74 -5.41
N GLU A 57 0.36 -13.96 -5.57
CA GLU A 57 0.57 -12.73 -4.79
C GLU A 57 -0.17 -11.57 -5.45
N HIS A 58 -0.91 -10.83 -4.64
CA HIS A 58 -1.65 -9.64 -5.06
C HIS A 58 -1.27 -8.46 -4.19
N GLU A 59 -1.09 -7.32 -4.83
CA GLU A 59 -0.94 -6.05 -4.13
C GLU A 59 -2.33 -5.46 -3.85
N LEU A 60 -2.61 -5.23 -2.57
CA LEU A 60 -3.78 -4.49 -2.10
C LEU A 60 -3.39 -3.03 -1.91
N LYS A 61 -3.93 -2.15 -2.75
CA LYS A 61 -3.81 -0.71 -2.58
C LYS A 61 -4.89 -0.25 -1.61
N ILE A 62 -4.51 0.12 -0.40
CA ILE A 62 -5.42 0.45 0.69
C ILE A 62 -5.48 1.96 0.82
N ARG A 63 -6.68 2.52 0.79
CA ARG A 63 -6.93 3.93 1.04
C ARG A 63 -7.87 4.08 2.22
N TYR A 64 -7.38 4.76 3.25
CA TYR A 64 -8.12 5.06 4.47
C TYR A 64 -7.83 6.49 4.93
N LYS A 65 -8.85 7.36 4.83
CA LYS A 65 -8.72 8.81 5.09
C LYS A 65 -7.56 9.39 4.26
N GLU A 66 -6.58 9.99 4.92
CA GLU A 66 -5.41 10.63 4.32
C GLU A 66 -4.23 9.65 4.11
N VAL A 67 -4.40 8.38 4.45
CA VAL A 67 -3.34 7.37 4.36
C VAL A 67 -3.63 6.44 3.19
N GLU A 68 -2.68 6.36 2.25
CA GLU A 68 -2.68 5.40 1.15
C GLU A 68 -1.41 4.56 1.24
N PHE A 69 -1.56 3.24 1.21
CA PHE A 69 -0.43 2.30 1.29
C PHE A 69 -0.77 0.97 0.62
N SER A 70 0.27 0.22 0.24
CA SER A 70 0.12 -1.10 -0.38
C SER A 70 0.43 -2.22 0.61
N HIS A 71 -0.32 -3.32 0.53
CA HIS A 71 -0.01 -4.55 1.27
C HIS A 71 -0.08 -5.77 0.35
N ARG A 72 0.91 -6.66 0.43
CA ARG A 72 0.91 -7.90 -0.37
C ARG A 72 0.16 -9.00 0.35
N VAL A 73 -0.74 -9.67 -0.36
CA VAL A 73 -1.46 -10.86 0.13
C VAL A 73 -1.29 -12.01 -0.83
N LYS A 74 -1.10 -13.21 -0.30
CA LYS A 74 -0.98 -14.43 -1.09
C LYS A 74 -2.28 -15.21 -1.07
N VAL A 75 -3.00 -15.22 -2.18
CA VAL A 75 -4.23 -16.00 -2.35
C VAL A 75 -3.88 -17.40 -2.82
N LYS A 76 -4.42 -18.41 -2.14
CA LYS A 76 -4.28 -19.82 -2.52
C LYS A 76 -5.56 -20.31 -3.20
N GLY A 77 -5.41 -21.14 -4.24
CA GLY A 77 -6.53 -21.76 -4.92
C GLY A 77 -7.42 -22.56 -3.97
N ASN A 78 -8.73 -22.52 -4.17
CA ASN A 78 -9.76 -23.18 -3.37
C ASN A 78 -9.73 -22.81 -1.86
N GLN A 79 -9.06 -21.72 -1.47
CA GLN A 79 -8.97 -21.27 -0.08
C GLN A 79 -9.51 -19.85 0.06
N THR A 80 -9.99 -19.53 1.26
CA THR A 80 -10.29 -18.14 1.66
C THR A 80 -9.13 -17.61 2.48
N VAL A 81 -8.55 -16.51 2.00
CA VAL A 81 -7.53 -15.76 2.72
C VAL A 81 -8.18 -14.52 3.32
N GLU A 82 -7.87 -14.20 4.57
CA GLU A 82 -8.40 -13.01 5.24
C GLU A 82 -7.31 -11.94 5.38
N TYR A 83 -7.58 -10.76 4.84
CA TYR A 83 -6.84 -9.54 5.17
C TYR A 83 -7.65 -8.74 6.18
N LEU A 84 -7.00 -8.36 7.28
CA LEU A 84 -7.61 -7.60 8.35
C LEU A 84 -6.90 -6.26 8.53
N LEU A 85 -7.59 -5.17 8.25
CA LEU A 85 -7.08 -3.84 8.56
C LEU A 85 -7.27 -3.54 10.05
N THR A 86 -6.17 -3.25 10.74
CA THR A 86 -6.16 -2.87 12.16
C THR A 86 -5.59 -1.48 12.36
N ARG A 87 -5.87 -0.87 13.52
CA ARG A 87 -5.42 0.49 13.85
C ARG A 87 -3.91 0.57 13.90
N GLU A 88 -3.26 -0.48 14.36
CA GLU A 88 -1.81 -0.60 14.47
C GLU A 88 -1.14 -0.54 13.09
N ILE A 89 -1.71 -1.24 12.09
CA ILE A 89 -1.22 -1.18 10.70
C ILE A 89 -1.30 0.25 10.17
N VAL A 90 -2.47 0.90 10.33
CA VAL A 90 -2.66 2.28 9.85
C VAL A 90 -1.70 3.25 10.55
N GLN A 91 -1.48 3.10 11.86
CA GLN A 91 -0.55 3.96 12.60
C GLN A 91 0.91 3.75 12.19
N ALA A 92 1.31 2.49 11.97
CA ALA A 92 2.66 2.17 11.50
C ALA A 92 2.93 2.77 10.12
N GLU A 93 1.99 2.60 9.18
CA GLU A 93 2.10 3.17 7.84
C GLU A 93 2.06 4.70 7.85
N LYS A 94 1.19 5.32 8.65
CA LYS A 94 1.17 6.78 8.81
C LYS A 94 2.52 7.31 9.29
N LYS A 95 3.13 6.65 10.28
CA LYS A 95 4.48 7.00 10.77
C LYS A 95 5.53 6.80 9.68
N ARG A 96 5.49 5.69 8.93
CA ARG A 96 6.43 5.43 7.85
C ARG A 96 6.38 6.51 6.78
N ILE A 97 5.18 6.86 6.32
CA ILE A 97 4.96 7.92 5.33
C ILE A 97 5.43 9.28 5.86
N GLN A 98 5.16 9.59 7.13
CA GLN A 98 5.63 10.84 7.74
C GLN A 98 7.16 10.92 7.76
N VAL A 99 7.84 9.84 8.15
CA VAL A 99 9.31 9.76 8.15
C VAL A 99 9.87 9.88 6.74
N GLU A 100 9.28 9.20 5.76
CA GLU A 100 9.71 9.25 4.35
C GLU A 100 9.53 10.66 3.76
N ASN A 101 8.40 11.31 4.03
CA ASN A 101 8.15 12.68 3.60
C ASN A 101 9.13 13.67 4.24
N ASP A 102 9.48 13.46 5.51
CA ASP A 102 10.45 14.30 6.21
C ASP A 102 11.85 14.17 5.58
N HIS A 103 12.31 12.94 5.33
CA HIS A 103 13.57 12.70 4.60
C HIS A 103 13.57 13.36 3.22
N LEU A 104 12.50 13.19 2.43
CA LEU A 104 12.38 13.80 1.11
C LEU A 104 12.38 15.34 1.19
N ALA A 105 11.67 15.92 2.16
CA ALA A 105 11.65 17.36 2.36
C ALA A 105 13.03 17.90 2.73
N PHE A 106 13.79 17.15 3.53
CA PHE A 106 15.16 17.51 3.87
C PHE A 106 16.08 17.48 2.64
N GLU A 107 16.05 16.40 1.86
CA GLU A 107 16.84 16.29 0.63
C GLU A 107 16.54 17.41 -0.37
N LEU A 108 15.26 17.79 -0.50
CA LEU A 108 14.85 18.90 -1.36
C LEU A 108 15.36 20.24 -0.82
N ALA A 109 15.31 20.46 0.49
CA ALA A 109 15.83 21.68 1.11
C ALA A 109 17.35 21.78 0.97
N GLN A 110 18.07 20.66 1.09
CA GLN A 110 19.51 20.59 0.84
C GLN A 110 19.86 20.92 -0.61
N LYS A 111 19.19 20.29 -1.58
CA LYS A 111 19.44 20.53 -3.01
C LYS A 111 19.12 21.95 -3.44
N ALA A 112 18.21 22.62 -2.75
CA ALA A 112 17.88 24.00 -3.03
C ALA A 112 18.96 24.99 -2.55
N GLU A 113 19.84 24.59 -1.62
CA GLU A 113 20.95 25.39 -1.07
C GLU A 113 20.57 26.83 -0.68
N THR A 114 19.32 27.05 -0.26
CA THR A 114 18.80 28.37 0.10
C THR A 114 18.36 28.43 1.55
N GLU A 115 18.59 29.56 2.21
CA GLU A 115 18.16 29.79 3.59
C GLU A 115 16.64 29.61 3.77
N GLU A 116 15.85 30.08 2.80
CA GLU A 116 14.39 29.97 2.85
C GLU A 116 13.92 28.52 2.82
N ALA A 117 14.56 27.66 2.03
CA ALA A 117 14.19 26.24 1.94
C ALA A 117 14.50 25.50 3.25
N LEU A 118 15.67 25.75 3.85
CA LEU A 118 16.05 25.16 5.14
C LEU A 118 15.18 25.68 6.29
N ARG A 119 14.84 26.98 6.32
CA ARG A 119 13.92 27.54 7.32
C ARG A 119 12.52 26.96 7.21
N LYS A 120 11.98 26.82 5.99
CA LYS A 120 10.68 26.17 5.76
C LYS A 120 10.68 24.72 6.22
N TYR A 121 11.76 23.99 5.96
CA TYR A 121 11.95 22.63 6.45
C TYR A 121 11.92 22.57 7.98
N ILE A 122 12.79 23.32 8.66
CA ILE A 122 12.89 23.33 10.14
C ILE A 122 11.56 23.70 10.81
N ALA A 123 10.77 24.58 10.20
CA ALA A 123 9.47 25.00 10.75
C ALA A 123 8.36 23.94 10.59
N SER A 124 8.48 23.04 9.60
CA SER A 124 7.40 22.12 9.21
C SER A 124 7.70 20.66 9.56
N TYR A 125 8.96 20.33 9.84
CA TYR A 125 9.47 18.97 9.99
C TYR A 125 10.29 18.81 11.27
N GLU A 126 10.24 17.61 11.84
CA GLU A 126 10.82 17.32 13.17
C GLU A 126 12.09 16.48 13.07
N LEU A 127 12.27 15.71 11.99
CA LEU A 127 13.53 14.99 11.76
C LEU A 127 14.59 15.96 11.20
N HIS A 128 15.86 15.53 11.26
CA HIS A 128 17.06 16.25 10.79
C HIS A 128 17.19 17.74 11.16
N GLN A 129 16.53 18.21 12.22
CA GLN A 129 16.60 19.63 12.60
C GLN A 129 18.02 20.08 12.95
N ALA A 130 18.85 19.20 13.51
CA ALA A 130 20.23 19.52 13.85
C ALA A 130 21.08 19.73 12.59
N GLU A 131 20.97 18.82 11.62
CA GLU A 131 21.66 18.94 10.34
C GLU A 131 21.18 20.17 9.54
N ALA A 132 19.86 20.39 9.47
CA ALA A 132 19.28 21.53 8.76
C ALA A 132 19.70 22.88 9.38
N LYS A 133 19.72 22.99 10.72
CA LYS A 133 20.19 24.21 11.41
C LYS A 133 21.67 24.46 11.17
N LYS A 134 22.49 23.40 11.12
CA LYS A 134 23.92 23.53 10.82
C LYS A 134 24.14 24.09 9.42
N GLN A 135 23.44 23.55 8.41
CA GLN A 135 23.52 24.03 7.02
C GLN A 135 23.02 25.47 6.88
N LEU A 136 21.95 25.83 7.58
CA LEU A 136 21.45 27.20 7.58
C LEU A 136 22.50 28.18 8.15
N ALA A 137 23.15 27.81 9.25
CA ALA A 137 24.21 28.63 9.85
C ALA A 137 25.45 28.78 8.94
N GLU A 138 25.79 27.75 8.16
CA GLU A 138 26.89 27.81 7.18
C GLU A 138 26.56 28.79 6.04
N LEU A 139 25.34 28.74 5.50
CA LEU A 139 24.88 29.69 4.48
C LEU A 139 24.84 31.14 4.99
N GLU A 140 24.29 31.36 6.18
CA GLU A 140 24.23 32.70 6.80
C GLU A 140 25.64 33.28 7.07
N LEU A 141 26.62 32.41 7.33
CA LEU A 141 28.00 32.81 7.56
C LEU A 141 28.74 33.11 6.26
N GLN A 142 28.40 32.41 5.17
CA GLN A 142 28.90 32.70 3.84
C GLN A 142 28.36 34.03 3.31
N ALA A 143 27.05 34.28 3.46
CA ALA A 143 26.40 35.53 3.08
C ALA A 143 26.94 36.78 3.83
N LYS A 144 27.54 36.60 5.02
CA LYS A 144 28.20 37.67 5.79
C LYS A 144 29.65 37.92 5.38
N ARG A 145 30.24 37.02 4.59
CA ARG A 145 31.64 37.10 4.12
C ARG A 145 31.77 37.68 2.71
N GLU A 146 30.67 37.70 1.94
CA GLU A 146 30.52 38.42 0.67
C GLU A 146 30.03 39.86 0.91
#